data_AF-A0AAW4KR52-F1
#
_entry.id   AF-A0AAW4KR52-F1
#
_cell.length_a   1.000
_cell.length_b   1.000
_cell.length_c   1.000
_cell.angle_alpha   90.00
_cell.angle_beta   90.00
_cell.angle_gamma   90.00
#
_symmetry.space_group_name_H-M   'P 1'
#
loop_
_entity.id
_entity.type
_entity.pdbx_description
1 polymer ?
#
loop_
_entity_poly.entity_id
_entity_poly.type
_entity_poly.pdbx_seq_one_letter_code
_entity_poly.pdbx_strand_id
1 'polypeptide(L)'
;GFSRTVTRHYSVPCVFSTEQLRYPKPDGSICLQKSFVGDGVKLDCAGGFGAVMMVTATFGMVAATKAVDKIVAGVRRPSERIKPT
;
A
#
# COMPACT_ATOMS: atom_id res chain seq x y z
N GLY A 1 -2.26 -19.43 -6.01
CA GLY A 1 -1.26 -18.35 -5.86
C GLY A 1 -1.53 -17.27 -6.90
N PHE A 2 -1.16 -16.03 -6.63
CA PHE A 2 -1.27 -14.92 -7.59
C PHE A 2 -0.28 -15.10 -8.77
N SER A 3 -0.70 -14.72 -9.98
CA SER A 3 0.08 -14.92 -11.21
C SER A 3 1.29 -13.98 -11.29
N ARG A 4 2.51 -14.52 -11.40
CA ARG A 4 3.76 -13.72 -11.42
C ARG A 4 4.07 -13.09 -12.79
N THR A 5 3.20 -13.23 -13.78
CA THR A 5 3.38 -12.62 -15.10
C THR A 5 3.13 -11.12 -15.00
N VAL A 6 4.14 -10.32 -15.34
CA VAL A 6 4.14 -8.85 -15.23
C VAL A 6 2.98 -8.20 -16.01
N THR A 7 2.52 -8.86 -17.07
CA THR A 7 1.41 -8.39 -17.91
C THR A 7 0.03 -8.64 -17.32
N ARG A 8 -0.10 -9.47 -16.27
CA ARG A 8 -1.39 -9.79 -15.67
C ARG A 8 -1.70 -8.89 -14.48
N HIS A 9 -2.88 -8.29 -14.53
CA HIS A 9 -3.38 -7.46 -13.45
C HIS A 9 -4.08 -8.30 -12.37
N TYR A 10 -3.73 -8.10 -11.11
CA TYR A 10 -4.36 -8.82 -9.99
C TYR A 10 -5.80 -8.39 -9.71
N SER A 11 -6.27 -7.30 -10.34
CA SER A 11 -7.61 -6.72 -10.13
C SER A 11 -7.90 -6.32 -8.67
N VAL A 12 -6.85 -6.16 -7.85
CA VAL A 12 -6.93 -5.62 -6.50
C VAL A 12 -6.51 -4.15 -6.56
N PRO A 13 -7.42 -3.18 -6.34
CA PRO A 13 -7.04 -1.77 -6.28
C PRO A 13 -6.18 -1.52 -5.03
N CYS A 14 -5.13 -0.74 -5.17
CA CYS A 14 -4.24 -0.38 -4.06
C CYS A 14 -4.05 1.14 -4.03
N VAL A 15 -4.07 1.71 -2.83
CA VAL A 15 -3.64 3.10 -2.60
C VAL A 15 -2.17 3.05 -2.24
N PHE A 16 -1.34 3.79 -2.97
CA PHE A 16 0.10 3.88 -2.75
C PHE A 16 0.60 5.30 -3.01
N SER A 17 1.78 5.62 -2.48
CA SER A 17 2.50 6.86 -2.80
C SER A 17 3.70 6.53 -3.68
N THR A 18 4.01 7.43 -4.60
CA THR A 18 5.23 7.40 -5.41
C THR A 18 6.44 7.99 -4.68
N GLU A 19 6.25 8.55 -3.48
CA GLU A 19 7.34 9.07 -2.65
C GLU A 19 8.30 7.95 -2.22
N GLN A 20 9.61 8.20 -2.34
CA GLN A 20 10.64 7.28 -1.89
C GLN A 20 10.64 7.17 -0.35
N LEU A 21 10.73 5.94 0.16
CA LEU A 21 10.73 5.68 1.60
C LEU A 21 11.96 6.31 2.27
N ARG A 22 11.74 6.87 3.47
CA ARG A 22 12.76 7.45 4.34
C ARG A 22 13.12 6.44 5.44
N TYR A 23 14.40 6.15 5.56
CA TYR A 23 14.97 5.17 6.50
C TYR A 23 15.67 5.91 7.66
N PRO A 24 15.41 5.53 8.92
CA PRO A 24 16.13 6.08 10.06
C PRO A 24 17.57 5.56 10.09
N LYS A 25 18.50 6.40 10.52
CA LYS A 25 19.90 6.03 10.77
C LYS A 25 20.22 6.03 12.27
N PRO A 26 21.27 5.31 12.71
CA PRO A 26 21.71 5.31 14.11
C PRO A 26 22.12 6.69 14.65
N ASP A 27 22.51 7.61 13.76
CA ASP A 27 22.88 8.99 14.09
C ASP A 27 21.65 9.92 14.31
N GLY A 28 20.43 9.38 14.21
CA GLY A 28 19.18 10.14 14.33
C GLY A 28 18.76 10.88 13.05
N SER A 29 19.58 10.83 11.99
CA SER A 29 19.23 11.38 10.68
C SER A 29 18.40 10.40 9.85
N ILE A 30 17.98 10.83 8.66
CA ILE A 30 17.28 9.98 7.69
C ILE A 30 18.11 9.77 6.41
N CYS A 31 17.89 8.65 5.72
CA CYS A 31 18.36 8.45 4.35
C CYS A 31 17.27 7.85 3.46
N LEU A 32 17.52 7.86 2.15
CA LEU A 32 16.66 7.20 1.16
C LEU A 32 17.16 5.79 0.81
N GLN A 33 18.38 5.45 1.24
CA GLN A 33 18.96 4.14 1.00
C GLN A 33 18.47 3.15 2.04
N LYS A 34 18.05 1.97 1.57
CA LYS A 34 17.61 0.87 2.42
C LYS A 34 18.81 0.29 3.17
N SER A 35 19.02 0.77 4.39
CA SER A 35 20.10 0.33 5.28
C SER A 35 19.51 -0.56 6.38
N PHE A 36 19.06 -1.77 6.05
CA PHE A 36 18.54 -2.71 7.07
C PHE A 36 19.52 -3.87 7.27
N VAL A 37 20.02 -4.01 8.49
CA VAL A 37 20.68 -5.21 9.03
C VAL A 37 19.70 -5.84 10.01
N GLY A 38 18.90 -6.82 9.59
CA GLY A 38 17.99 -7.58 10.47
C GLY A 38 16.49 -7.55 10.14
N ASP A 39 15.74 -8.41 10.85
CA ASP A 39 14.37 -8.87 10.59
C ASP A 39 13.36 -7.78 10.21
N GLY A 40 12.68 -8.02 9.08
CA GLY A 40 11.35 -7.54 8.74
C GLY A 40 10.97 -6.10 9.13
N VAL A 41 10.80 -5.25 8.14
CA VAL A 41 10.25 -3.91 8.30
C VAL A 41 8.88 -3.94 8.99
N LYS A 42 8.81 -3.45 10.22
CA LYS A 42 7.56 -3.18 10.94
C LYS A 42 7.23 -1.68 10.88
N LEU A 43 5.96 -1.35 11.07
CA LEU A 43 5.48 0.04 11.22
C LEU A 43 5.33 0.34 12.72
N ASP A 44 6.44 0.40 13.44
CA ASP A 44 6.48 0.65 14.88
C ASP A 44 7.57 1.66 15.24
N CYS A 45 7.36 2.38 16.35
CA CYS A 45 8.27 3.43 16.79
C CYS A 45 9.56 2.91 17.46
N ALA A 46 9.68 1.62 17.75
CA ALA A 46 10.81 1.07 18.50
C ALA A 46 11.95 0.59 17.58
N GLY A 47 11.64 0.07 16.39
CA GLY A 47 12.66 -0.36 15.42
C GLY A 47 12.20 -0.37 13.95
N GLY A 48 11.00 0.16 13.66
CA GLY A 48 10.38 0.13 12.35
C GLY A 48 10.49 1.43 11.56
N PHE A 49 9.74 1.52 10.46
CA PHE A 49 9.56 2.78 9.75
C PHE A 49 8.74 3.76 10.59
N GLY A 50 9.19 5.02 10.62
CA GLY A 50 8.38 6.11 11.15
C GLY A 50 7.10 6.30 10.34
N ALA A 51 6.01 6.63 11.02
CA ALA A 51 4.72 6.94 10.42
C ALA A 51 4.16 8.23 11.04
N VAL A 52 3.39 8.98 10.24
CA VAL A 52 2.71 10.20 10.68
C VAL A 52 1.24 10.15 10.30
N MET A 53 0.38 10.65 11.20
CA MET A 53 -1.07 10.58 11.05
C MET A 53 -1.54 11.22 9.73
N MET A 54 -0.94 12.32 9.32
CA MET A 54 -1.33 13.01 8.08
C MET A 54 -1.21 12.12 6.84
N VAL A 55 -0.22 11.23 6.81
CA VAL A 55 -0.01 10.30 5.67
C VAL A 55 -0.89 9.07 5.82
N THR A 56 -0.91 8.43 6.99
CA THR A 56 -1.68 7.20 7.17
C THR A 56 -3.18 7.44 7.10
N ALA A 57 -3.68 8.55 7.65
CA ALA A 57 -5.09 8.92 7.58
C ALA A 57 -5.53 9.24 6.15
N THR A 58 -4.72 9.99 5.39
CA THR A 58 -5.06 10.32 3.99
C THR A 58 -5.12 9.08 3.10
N PHE A 59 -4.20 8.12 3.28
CA PHE A 59 -4.29 6.83 2.60
C PHE A 59 -5.59 6.10 2.90
N GLY A 60 -6.01 6.07 4.18
CA GLY A 60 -7.28 5.48 4.60
C GLY A 60 -8.49 6.17 3.98
N MET A 61 -8.50 7.51 4.00
CA MET A 61 -9.60 8.28 3.40
C MET A 61 -9.68 8.09 1.88
N VAL A 62 -8.55 8.10 1.17
CA VAL A 62 -8.52 7.82 -0.28
C VAL A 62 -9.03 6.40 -0.58
N ALA A 63 -8.64 5.41 0.23
CA ALA A 63 -9.14 4.05 0.08
C ALA A 63 -10.66 3.98 0.29
N ALA A 64 -11.19 4.67 1.29
CA ALA A 64 -12.62 4.76 1.56
C ALA A 64 -13.40 5.39 0.38
N THR A 65 -12.92 6.51 -0.17
CA THR A 65 -13.53 7.14 -1.35
C THR A 65 -13.58 6.17 -2.53
N LYS A 66 -12.48 5.47 -2.83
CA LYS A 66 -12.45 4.48 -3.92
C LYS A 66 -13.37 3.30 -3.69
N ALA A 67 -13.59 2.89 -2.44
CA ALA A 67 -14.57 1.86 -2.11
C ALA A 67 -15.99 2.36 -2.36
N VAL A 68 -16.33 3.57 -1.91
CA VAL A 68 -17.64 4.20 -2.12
C VAL A 68 -17.92 4.37 -3.62
N ASP A 69 -16.97 4.92 -4.39
CA ASP A 69 -17.10 5.09 -5.85
C ASP A 69 -17.46 3.77 -6.55
N LYS A 70 -16.82 2.66 -6.16
CA LYS A 70 -17.10 1.34 -6.72
C LYS A 70 -18.49 0.83 -6.38
N ILE A 71 -18.94 1.05 -5.14
CA ILE A 71 -20.27 0.66 -4.68
C ILE A 71 -21.33 1.44 -5.46
N VAL A 72 -21.17 2.75 -5.58
CA VAL A 72 -22.09 3.64 -6.32
C VAL A 72 -22.11 3.31 -7.80
N ALA A 73 -20.97 2.99 -8.40
CA ALA A 73 -20.88 2.56 -9.81
C ALA A 73 -21.46 1.16 -10.09
N GLY A 74 -22.02 0.47 -9.08
CA GLY A 74 -22.61 -0.86 -9.23
C GLY A 74 -21.58 -1.95 -9.57
N VAL A 75 -20.29 -1.70 -9.30
CA VAL A 75 -19.23 -2.66 -9.61
C VAL A 75 -19.36 -3.85 -8.67
N ARG A 76 -19.85 -4.96 -9.20
CA ARG A 76 -19.93 -6.24 -8.46
C ARG A 76 -18.54 -6.70 -8.03
N ARG A 77 -18.51 -7.52 -6.98
CA ARG A 77 -17.27 -8.16 -6.53
C ARG A 77 -16.63 -8.87 -7.72
N PRO A 78 -15.30 -8.86 -7.88
CA PRO A 78 -14.65 -9.56 -9.00
C PRO A 78 -15.06 -11.04 -9.12
N SER A 79 -15.39 -11.70 -8.00
CA SER A 79 -15.91 -13.07 -7.95
C SER A 79 -17.32 -13.25 -8.51
N GLU A 80 -18.12 -12.19 -8.56
CA GLU A 80 -19.52 -12.18 -9.05
C GLU A 80 -19.63 -11.68 -10.49
N ARG A 81 -18.49 -11.39 -11.15
CA ARG A 81 -18.46 -10.96 -12.54
C ARG A 81 -18.72 -12.18 -13.44
N ILE A 82 -19.84 -12.19 -14.15
CA ILE A 82 -20.21 -13.26 -15.10
C ILE A 82 -19.10 -13.37 -16.15
N LYS A 83 -18.55 -14.58 -16.34
CA LYS A 83 -17.58 -14.82 -17.42
C LYS A 83 -18.30 -14.70 -18.77
N PRO A 84 -17.79 -13.90 -19.72
CA PRO A 84 -18.30 -13.95 -21.08
C PRO A 84 -18.05 -15.36 -21.63
N THR A 85 -19.13 -15.98 -22.11
CA THR A 85 -19.13 -17.27 -22.82
C THR A 85 -18.42 -17.16 -24.16
#